data_AF-A0A699SCV5-F1
#
_entry.id   AF-A0A699SCV5-F1
#
_cell.length_a   1.000
_cell.length_b   1.000
_cell.length_c   1.000
_cell.angle_alpha   90.00
_cell.angle_beta   90.00
_cell.angle_gamma   90.00
#
_symmetry.space_group_name_H-M   'P 1'
#
loop_
_entity.id
_entity.type
_entity.pdbx_description
1 polymer ?
#
loop_
_entity_poly.entity_id
_entity_poly.type
_entity_poly.pdbx_seq_one_letter_code
_entity_poly.pdbx_strand_id
1 'polypeptide(L)'
;MIAGIMVEEEIIRDLERLDIKLYVRRQHGYWVSLRIEPDLISRIKEDQKEDIEIWTIVENLNKQVEFRIDEDNVLWQDTRLVVPNDASLREALLTEAYSSLFSVHPGSTKMYHDLKQHFWWSGMKRDVATFASRCLVCQQVKIEHQRASGLLQPLNIPVWKWD
;
A
#
# COMPACT_ATOMS: atom_id res chain seq x y z
N MET A 1 1.49 13.85 27.21
CA MET A 1 0.38 14.60 27.81
C MET A 1 -0.82 13.67 27.78
N ILE A 2 -1.26 13.15 28.93
CA ILE A 2 -2.35 12.16 28.99
C ILE A 2 -3.66 12.92 29.18
N ALA A 3 -4.51 12.92 28.16
CA ALA A 3 -5.86 13.47 28.24
C ALA A 3 -6.84 12.31 28.44
N GLY A 4 -7.59 12.32 29.55
CA GLY A 4 -8.69 11.39 29.77
C GLY A 4 -9.92 11.87 29.00
N ILE A 5 -10.45 11.05 28.11
CA ILE A 5 -11.68 11.34 27.36
C ILE A 5 -12.76 10.40 27.87
N MET A 6 -13.90 10.95 28.30
CA MET A 6 -15.14 10.19 28.40
C MET A 6 -15.58 9.86 26.96
N VAL A 7 -15.48 8.58 26.57
CA VAL A 7 -15.81 8.17 25.21
C VAL A 7 -17.28 7.76 25.17
N GLU A 8 -18.12 8.57 24.53
CA GLU A 8 -19.51 8.22 24.20
C GLU A 8 -19.56 7.07 23.17
N GLU A 9 -20.65 6.29 23.15
CA GLU A 9 -20.84 5.18 22.18
C GLU A 9 -20.70 5.64 20.72
N GLU A 10 -21.06 6.89 20.43
CA GLU A 10 -20.92 7.47 19.09
C GLU A 10 -19.46 7.58 18.66
N ILE A 11 -18.56 7.93 19.58
CA ILE A 11 -17.12 8.01 19.31
C ILE A 11 -16.52 6.60 19.11
N ILE A 12 -17.02 5.59 19.83
CA ILE A 12 -16.61 4.19 19.61
C ILE A 12 -16.98 3.76 18.18
N ARG A 13 -18.20 4.06 17.74
CA ARG A 13 -18.66 3.73 16.38
C ARG A 13 -17.87 4.48 15.31
N ASP A 14 -17.52 5.74 15.55
CA ASP A 14 -16.70 6.51 14.61
C ASP A 14 -15.27 5.99 14.53
N LEU A 15 -14.69 5.51 15.64
CA LEU A 15 -13.38 4.88 15.65
C LEU A 15 -13.40 3.52 14.93
N GLU A 16 -14.44 2.72 15.11
CA GLU A 16 -14.64 1.47 14.35
C GLU A 16 -14.77 1.75 12.83
N ARG A 17 -15.43 2.85 12.44
CA ARG A 17 -15.50 3.28 11.03
C ARG A 17 -14.15 3.69 10.45
N LEU A 18 -13.20 4.08 11.30
CA LEU A 18 -11.83 4.38 10.93
C LEU A 18 -10.90 3.14 11.02
N ASP A 19 -11.48 1.95 11.21
CA ASP A 19 -10.76 0.68 11.44
C ASP A 19 -9.84 0.70 12.68
N ILE A 20 -10.17 1.53 13.67
CA ILE A 20 -9.43 1.66 14.93
C ILE A 20 -10.06 0.74 15.97
N LYS A 21 -9.36 -0.34 16.34
CA LYS A 21 -9.82 -1.28 17.38
C LYS A 21 -9.50 -0.77 18.79
N LEU A 22 -10.50 -0.79 19.68
CA LEU A 22 -10.37 -0.37 21.07
C LEU A 22 -10.26 -1.56 22.02
N TYR A 23 -9.24 -1.56 22.88
CA TYR A 23 -9.07 -2.54 23.96
C TYR A 23 -9.34 -1.88 25.32
N VAL A 24 -10.45 -2.26 25.96
CA VAL A 24 -10.87 -1.70 27.25
C VAL A 24 -10.54 -2.67 28.38
N ARG A 25 -9.71 -2.24 29.34
CA ARG A 25 -9.40 -3.00 30.56
C ARG A 25 -10.33 -2.54 31.69
N ARG A 26 -11.26 -3.41 32.14
CA ARG A 26 -12.30 -3.08 33.13
C ARG A 26 -11.73 -2.96 34.55
N GLN A 27 -11.49 -1.74 35.06
CA GLN A 27 -11.52 -1.43 36.50
C GLN A 27 -11.99 0.01 36.74
N HIS A 28 -13.17 0.19 37.36
CA HIS A 28 -13.75 1.38 38.00
C HIS A 28 -13.28 2.80 37.58
N GLY A 29 -13.27 3.07 36.27
CA GLY A 29 -12.97 4.37 35.69
C GLY A 29 -12.26 4.19 34.35
N TYR A 30 -12.74 4.82 33.29
CA TYR A 30 -12.22 4.60 31.94
C TYR A 30 -10.87 5.31 31.76
N TRP A 31 -9.79 4.65 32.14
CA TRP A 31 -8.45 4.97 31.63
C TRP A 31 -8.25 4.24 30.31
N VAL A 32 -8.65 4.89 29.21
CA VAL A 32 -8.41 4.37 27.86
C VAL A 32 -7.11 4.97 27.34
N SER A 33 -6.09 4.14 27.17
CA SER A 33 -4.89 4.49 26.42
C SER A 33 -5.07 4.00 24.98
N LEU A 34 -5.32 4.91 24.04
CA LEU A 34 -5.32 4.58 22.62
C LEU A 34 -3.86 4.45 22.16
N ARG A 35 -3.41 3.22 21.92
CA ARG A 35 -2.16 2.94 21.19
C ARG A 35 -2.53 2.55 19.77
N ILE A 36 -2.23 3.43 18.83
CA ILE A 36 -2.32 3.14 17.40
C ILE A 36 -0.97 2.53 17.02
N GLU A 37 -0.86 1.21 17.08
CA GLU A 37 0.28 0.49 16.52
C GLU A 37 -0.17 -0.13 15.19
N PRO A 38 0.46 0.24 14.06
CA PRO A 38 0.15 -0.39 12.78
C PRO A 38 0.53 -1.88 12.83
N ASP A 39 -0.48 -2.75 12.96
CA ASP A 39 -0.30 -4.21 12.99
C ASP A 39 0.51 -4.72 11.80
N LEU A 40 0.38 -4.05 10.65
CA LEU A 40 1.13 -4.32 9.43
C LEU A 40 2.65 -4.23 9.62
N ILE A 41 3.17 -3.24 10.35
CA ILE A 41 4.62 -3.11 10.54
C ILE A 41 5.15 -4.23 11.43
N SER A 42 4.43 -4.55 12.50
CA SER A 42 4.79 -5.66 13.39
C SER A 42 4.77 -6.99 12.64
N ARG A 43 3.74 -7.25 11.84
CA ARG A 43 3.64 -8.44 11.00
C ARG A 43 4.74 -8.52 9.95
N ILE A 44 5.09 -7.42 9.28
CA ILE A 44 6.24 -7.39 8.35
C ILE A 44 7.53 -7.81 9.06
N LYS A 45 7.77 -7.31 10.28
CA LYS A 45 8.96 -7.65 11.07
C LYS A 45 8.97 -9.11 11.51
N GLU A 46 7.81 -9.70 11.80
CA GLU A 46 7.68 -11.12 12.16
C GLU A 46 7.88 -12.01 10.94
N ASP A 47 7.19 -11.72 9.84
CA ASP A 47 7.26 -12.49 8.59
C ASP A 47 8.68 -12.46 7.97
N GLN A 48 9.42 -11.36 8.16
CA GLN A 48 10.83 -11.28 7.77
C GLN A 48 11.71 -12.33 8.46
N LYS A 49 11.38 -12.75 9.68
CA LYS A 49 12.18 -13.73 10.43
C LYS A 49 11.98 -15.14 9.90
N GLU A 50 10.81 -15.42 9.33
CA GLU A 50 10.44 -16.72 8.76
C GLU A 50 10.84 -16.86 7.27
N ASP A 51 11.07 -15.74 6.57
CA ASP A 51 11.38 -15.73 5.13
C ASP A 51 12.86 -16.03 4.85
N ILE A 52 13.14 -17.30 4.55
CA ILE A 52 14.47 -17.83 4.18
C ILE A 52 14.98 -17.23 2.85
N GLU A 53 14.09 -16.84 1.94
CA GLU A 53 14.49 -16.27 0.64
C GLU A 53 15.08 -14.85 0.80
N ILE A 54 14.57 -14.06 1.75
CA ILE A 54 15.12 -12.73 2.06
C ILE A 54 16.58 -12.85 2.50
N TRP A 55 16.89 -13.78 3.41
CA TRP A 55 18.26 -14.00 3.89
C TRP A 55 19.18 -14.53 2.79
N THR A 56 18.67 -15.37 1.89
CA THR A 56 19.43 -15.85 0.73
C THR A 56 19.77 -14.70 -0.24
N ILE A 57 18.86 -13.72 -0.39
CA ILE A 57 19.12 -12.50 -1.18
C ILE A 57 20.17 -11.63 -0.48
N VAL A 58 20.11 -11.49 0.85
CA VAL A 58 21.12 -10.77 1.67
C VAL A 58 22.51 -11.39 1.54
N GLU A 59 22.64 -12.71 1.53
CA GLU A 59 23.93 -13.39 1.34
C GLU A 59 24.49 -13.22 -0.08
N ASN A 60 23.63 -13.09 -1.08
CA ASN A 60 24.02 -12.88 -2.48
C ASN A 60 24.20 -11.39 -2.86
N LEU A 61 23.97 -10.46 -1.92
CA LEU A 61 23.98 -9.00 -2.14
C LEU A 61 25.39 -8.39 -2.14
N ASN A 62 26.32 -9.03 -2.83
CA ASN A 62 27.61 -8.43 -3.11
C ASN A 62 27.48 -7.59 -4.40
N LYS A 63 27.08 -6.30 -4.30
CA LYS A 63 27.67 -5.12 -5.04
C LYS A 63 26.81 -3.90 -5.42
N GLN A 64 25.50 -3.77 -5.17
CA GLN A 64 24.79 -2.56 -5.72
C GLN A 64 23.80 -1.81 -4.82
N VAL A 65 23.40 -2.34 -3.66
CA VAL A 65 22.39 -1.69 -2.81
C VAL A 65 22.76 -1.88 -1.35
N GLU A 66 22.90 -0.78 -0.60
CA GLU A 66 23.15 -0.81 0.85
C GLU A 66 21.91 -1.31 1.60
N PHE A 67 21.88 -2.62 1.86
CA PHE A 67 20.97 -3.21 2.82
C PHE A 67 21.62 -3.20 4.20
N ARG A 68 20.82 -2.93 5.23
CA ARG A 68 21.24 -2.92 6.64
C ARG A 68 20.31 -3.79 7.47
N ILE A 69 20.86 -4.43 8.49
CA ILE A 69 20.10 -5.19 9.48
C ILE A 69 20.19 -4.44 10.80
N ASP A 70 19.05 -4.30 11.48
CA ASP A 70 18.95 -3.65 12.79
C ASP A 70 19.14 -4.65 13.95
N GLU A 71 19.23 -4.17 15.19
CA GLU A 71 19.39 -4.99 16.41
C GLU A 71 18.28 -6.05 16.58
N ASP A 72 17.09 -5.77 16.02
CA ASP A 72 15.92 -6.66 16.02
C ASP A 72 15.95 -7.76 14.93
N ASN A 73 17.05 -7.91 14.19
CA ASN A 73 17.17 -8.76 12.98
C ASN A 73 16.19 -8.38 11.86
N VAL A 74 15.86 -7.09 11.75
CA VAL A 74 14.96 -6.56 10.72
C VAL A 74 15.77 -6.02 9.56
N LEU A 75 15.41 -6.38 8.34
CA LEU A 75 16.07 -5.93 7.12
C LEU A 75 15.51 -4.60 6.62
N TRP A 76 16.42 -3.68 6.32
CA TRP A 76 16.13 -2.36 5.76
C TRP A 76 16.94 -2.11 4.50
N GLN A 77 16.37 -1.37 3.56
CA GLN A 77 17.09 -0.75 2.46
C GLN A 77 17.21 0.75 2.74
N ASP A 78 18.42 1.25 2.99
CA ASP A 78 18.63 2.62 3.44
C ASP A 78 17.72 2.97 4.65
N THR A 79 16.65 3.75 4.45
CA THR A 79 15.67 4.12 5.50
C THR A 79 14.34 3.38 5.40
N ARG A 80 14.21 2.40 4.50
CA ARG A 80 12.94 1.74 4.15
C ARG A 80 12.88 0.30 4.65
N LEU A 81 11.73 -0.08 5.19
CA LEU A 81 11.47 -1.44 5.66
C LEU A 81 11.29 -2.38 4.46
N VAL A 82 12.04 -3.48 4.44
CA VAL A 82 11.90 -4.48 3.38
C VAL A 82 10.62 -5.28 3.60
N VAL A 83 9.79 -5.45 2.58
CA VAL A 83 8.57 -6.26 2.70
C VAL A 83 8.85 -7.67 2.15
N PRO A 84 8.61 -8.73 2.94
CA PRO A 84 8.72 -10.13 2.52
C PRO A 84 7.99 -10.47 1.24
N ASN A 85 8.28 -11.65 0.67
CA ASN A 85 7.57 -12.14 -0.51
C ASN A 85 6.22 -12.80 -0.19
N ASP A 86 5.50 -12.23 0.78
CA ASP A 86 4.14 -12.62 1.11
C ASP A 86 3.14 -11.80 0.28
N ALA A 87 2.36 -12.49 -0.56
CA ALA A 87 1.36 -11.86 -1.41
C ALA A 87 0.24 -11.19 -0.63
N SER A 88 -0.20 -11.80 0.49
CA SER A 88 -1.27 -11.26 1.34
C SER A 88 -0.83 -10.00 2.07
N LEU A 89 0.44 -9.96 2.52
CA LEU A 89 1.02 -8.81 3.20
C LEU A 89 1.21 -7.63 2.24
N ARG A 90 1.73 -7.89 1.04
CA ARG A 90 1.86 -6.86 -0.01
C ARG A 90 0.49 -6.34 -0.44
N GLU A 91 -0.50 -7.22 -0.61
CA GLU A 91 -1.86 -6.80 -0.96
C GLU A 91 -2.51 -5.96 0.15
N ALA A 92 -2.30 -6.32 1.42
CA ALA A 92 -2.77 -5.52 2.55
C ALA A 92 -2.15 -4.12 2.58
N LEU A 93 -0.83 -4.00 2.36
CA LEU A 93 -0.15 -2.69 2.25
C LEU A 93 -0.68 -1.85 1.07
N LEU A 94 -0.88 -2.47 -0.09
CA LEU A 94 -1.42 -1.80 -1.27
C LEU A 94 -2.86 -1.35 -1.03
N THR A 95 -3.66 -2.17 -0.34
CA THR A 95 -5.05 -1.87 0.02
C THR A 95 -5.10 -0.72 1.02
N GLU A 96 -4.26 -0.72 2.06
CA GLU A 96 -4.20 0.36 3.05
C GLU A 96 -3.83 1.70 2.39
N ALA A 97 -2.80 1.70 1.54
CA ALA A 97 -2.36 2.90 0.83
C ALA A 97 -3.40 3.44 -0.16
N TYR A 98 -4.26 2.57 -0.70
CA TYR A 98 -5.23 2.91 -1.72
C TYR A 98 -6.63 3.23 -1.18
N SER A 99 -7.06 2.51 -0.13
CA SER A 99 -8.40 2.52 0.44
C SER A 99 -8.50 3.31 1.74
N SER A 100 -7.39 3.85 2.26
CA SER A 100 -7.45 4.82 3.36
C SER A 100 -8.45 5.92 2.99
N LEU A 101 -9.37 6.24 3.90
CA LEU A 101 -10.40 7.27 3.69
C LEU A 101 -9.81 8.65 3.34
N PHE A 102 -8.51 8.84 3.59
CA PHE A 102 -7.75 10.04 3.27
C PHE A 102 -7.05 9.97 1.90
N SER A 103 -6.90 8.77 1.33
CA SER A 103 -6.34 8.50 0.01
C SER A 103 -7.45 8.67 -1.03
N VAL A 104 -7.59 9.88 -1.59
CA VAL A 104 -8.55 10.20 -2.68
C VAL A 104 -8.18 9.43 -3.97
N HIS A 105 -8.35 8.10 -3.97
CA HIS A 105 -7.93 7.15 -5.00
C HIS A 105 -6.67 7.60 -5.77
N PRO A 106 -5.50 7.59 -5.10
CA PRO A 106 -4.27 8.07 -5.71
C PRO A 106 -3.94 7.28 -6.97
N GLY A 107 -3.51 7.97 -8.02
CA GLY A 107 -2.95 7.32 -9.20
C GLY A 107 -1.71 6.49 -8.83
N SER A 108 -1.35 5.53 -9.69
CA SER A 108 -0.23 4.60 -9.46
C SER A 108 1.10 5.29 -9.13
N THR A 109 1.38 6.44 -9.75
CA THR A 109 2.60 7.23 -9.47
C THR A 109 2.63 7.77 -8.05
N LYS A 110 1.50 8.32 -7.58
CA LYS A 110 1.39 8.86 -6.22
C LYS A 110 1.48 7.73 -5.20
N MET A 111 0.71 6.67 -5.41
CA MET A 111 0.72 5.49 -4.54
C MET A 111 2.13 4.87 -4.43
N TYR A 112 2.88 4.78 -5.53
CA TYR A 112 4.28 4.33 -5.49
C TYR A 112 5.18 5.29 -4.71
N HIS A 113 5.00 6.60 -4.88
CA HIS A 113 5.81 7.59 -4.17
C HIS A 113 5.58 7.52 -2.67
N ASP A 114 4.32 7.44 -2.25
CA ASP A 114 3.91 7.40 -0.84
C ASP A 114 4.44 6.10 -0.18
N LEU A 115 4.22 4.94 -0.80
CA LEU A 115 4.74 3.66 -0.30
C LEU A 115 6.27 3.63 -0.24
N LYS A 116 6.94 4.20 -1.25
CA LYS A 116 8.41 4.24 -1.33
C LYS A 116 9.03 5.06 -0.19
N GLN A 117 8.30 5.93 0.50
CA GLN A 117 8.88 6.66 1.63
C GLN A 117 9.24 5.73 2.79
N HIS A 118 8.48 4.65 2.98
CA HIS A 118 8.60 3.79 4.16
C HIS A 118 8.92 2.33 3.84
N PHE A 119 8.54 1.84 2.66
CA PHE A 119 8.62 0.42 2.30
C PHE A 119 9.43 0.18 1.03
N TRP A 120 10.00 -1.02 0.93
CA TRP A 120 10.66 -1.49 -0.28
C TRP A 120 10.48 -2.99 -0.49
N TRP A 121 10.26 -3.41 -1.73
CA TRP A 121 10.42 -4.80 -2.16
C TRP A 121 10.75 -4.88 -3.66
N SER A 122 11.29 -6.02 -4.09
CA SER A 122 11.59 -6.25 -5.50
C SER A 122 10.30 -6.26 -6.32
N GLY A 123 10.21 -5.45 -7.37
CA GLY A 123 9.01 -5.39 -8.21
C GLY A 123 7.90 -4.45 -7.72
N MET A 124 8.08 -3.71 -6.62
CA MET A 124 7.07 -2.81 -6.03
C MET A 124 6.35 -1.90 -7.04
N LYS A 125 7.06 -1.30 -7.99
CA LYS A 125 6.46 -0.44 -9.02
C LYS A 125 5.48 -1.20 -9.93
N ARG A 126 5.79 -2.45 -10.27
CA ARG A 126 4.93 -3.33 -11.08
C ARG A 126 3.68 -3.73 -10.30
N ASP A 127 3.84 -4.06 -9.03
CA ASP A 127 2.73 -4.45 -8.16
C ASP A 127 1.75 -3.30 -7.95
N VAL A 128 2.26 -2.09 -7.67
CA VAL A 128 1.45 -0.87 -7.57
C VAL A 128 0.69 -0.59 -8.88
N ALA A 129 1.36 -0.70 -10.03
CA ALA A 129 0.71 -0.50 -11.32
C ALA A 129 -0.40 -1.53 -11.57
N THR A 130 -0.15 -2.80 -11.23
CA THR A 130 -1.11 -3.90 -11.37
C THR A 130 -2.30 -3.69 -10.44
N PHE A 131 -2.07 -3.31 -9.19
CA PHE A 131 -3.11 -3.04 -8.21
C PHE A 131 -3.98 -1.85 -8.62
N ALA A 132 -3.37 -0.71 -8.95
CA ALA A 132 -4.09 0.48 -9.40
C ALA A 132 -4.86 0.25 -10.72
N SER A 133 -4.42 -0.71 -11.54
CA SER A 133 -5.14 -1.11 -12.76
C SER A 133 -6.41 -1.91 -12.46
N ARG A 134 -6.55 -2.54 -11.29
CA ARG A 134 -7.75 -3.32 -10.92
C ARG A 134 -8.90 -2.47 -10.39
N CYS A 135 -8.67 -1.20 -10.04
CA CYS A 135 -9.75 -0.36 -9.51
C CYS A 135 -10.65 0.19 -10.63
N LEU A 136 -11.92 -0.24 -10.62
CA LEU A 136 -12.95 0.20 -11.57
C LEU A 136 -13.18 1.72 -11.53
N VAL A 137 -13.21 2.33 -10.34
CA VAL A 137 -13.41 3.78 -10.19
C VAL A 137 -12.28 4.54 -10.89
N CYS A 138 -11.02 4.14 -10.62
CA CYS A 138 -9.86 4.72 -11.29
C CYS A 138 -9.89 4.52 -12.82
N GLN A 139 -10.34 3.35 -13.30
CA GLN A 139 -10.45 3.11 -14.75
C GLN A 139 -11.47 4.02 -15.42
N GLN A 140 -12.60 4.30 -14.76
CA GLN A 140 -13.69 5.11 -15.31
C GLN A 140 -13.36 6.61 -15.31
N VAL A 141 -12.68 7.11 -14.28
CA VAL A 141 -12.37 8.54 -14.14
C VAL A 141 -11.04 8.95 -14.79
N LYS A 142 -10.16 8.00 -15.09
CA LYS A 142 -8.90 8.29 -15.77
C LYS A 142 -9.18 8.77 -17.18
N ILE A 143 -8.76 10.00 -17.46
CA ILE A 143 -8.81 10.59 -18.78
C ILE A 143 -7.79 9.86 -19.67
N GLU A 144 -8.20 9.51 -20.89
CA GLU A 144 -7.27 9.01 -21.89
C GLU A 144 -6.27 10.12 -22.25
N HIS A 145 -5.01 9.93 -21.85
CA HIS A 145 -3.90 10.83 -22.20
C HIS A 145 -3.22 10.44 -23.52
N GLN A 146 -3.74 9.45 -24.23
CA GLN A 146 -3.27 9.14 -25.58
C GLN A 146 -3.60 10.33 -26.49
N ARG A 147 -2.72 10.60 -27.45
CA ARG A 147 -3.09 11.51 -28.53
C ARG A 147 -4.31 10.92 -29.22
N ALA A 148 -5.31 11.76 -29.49
CA ALA A 148 -6.41 11.35 -30.34
C ALA A 148 -5.83 10.68 -31.58
N SER A 149 -6.26 9.45 -31.85
CA SER A 149 -6.13 8.85 -33.17
C SER A 149 -6.58 9.94 -34.13
N GLY A 150 -5.69 10.37 -35.04
CA GLY A 150 -5.89 11.57 -35.84
C GLY A 150 -7.18 11.54 -36.67
N LEU A 151 -7.32 12.45 -37.63
CA LEU A 151 -8.48 12.45 -38.52
C LEU A 151 -8.73 11.03 -39.08
N LEU A 152 -9.95 10.52 -38.90
CA LEU A 152 -10.37 9.25 -39.47
C LEU A 152 -10.01 9.28 -40.95
N GLN A 153 -9.20 8.31 -41.41
CA GLN A 153 -8.93 8.17 -42.82
C GLN A 153 -10.19 7.60 -43.48
N PRO A 154 -10.89 8.37 -44.34
CA PRO A 154 -12.02 7.82 -45.06
C PRO A 154 -11.51 6.70 -45.96
N LEU A 155 -12.24 5.58 -45.97
CA LEU A 155 -12.04 4.57 -46.99
C LEU A 155 -12.29 5.22 -48.36
N ASN A 156 -11.47 4.88 -49.35
CA ASN A 156 -11.71 5.32 -50.73
C ASN A 156 -13.11 4.87 -51.13
N ILE A 157 -13.91 5.80 -51.69
CA ILE A 157 -15.22 5.46 -52.21
C ILE A 157 -14.99 4.48 -53.38
N PRO A 158 -15.49 3.24 -53.30
CA PRO A 158 -15.33 2.30 -54.40
C PRO A 158 -16.01 2.86 -55.65
N VAL A 159 -15.29 2.82 -56.77
CA VAL A 159 -15.80 3.38 -58.03
C VAL A 159 -16.87 2.45 -58.61
N TRP A 160 -16.82 1.16 -58.28
CA TRP A 160 -17.75 0.16 -58.80
C TRP A 160 -18.21 -0.83 -57.73
N LYS A 161 -19.29 -1.55 -58.01
CA LYS A 161 -19.99 -2.47 -57.09
C LYS A 161 -19.17 -3.64 -56.52
N TRP A 162 -17.94 -3.85 -57.02
CA TRP A 162 -17.07 -4.96 -56.63
C TRP A 162 -15.63 -4.52 -56.34
N ASP A 163 -15.40 -3.20 -56.21
CA ASP A 163 -14.13 -2.63 -55.70
C ASP A 163 -14.19 -2.47 -54.17
#